data_AF-A0A2R2MLR2-F1
#
_entry.id   AF-A0A2R2MLR2-F1
#
_cell.length_a   1.000
_cell.length_b   1.000
_cell.length_c   1.000
_cell.angle_alpha   90.00
_cell.angle_beta   90.00
_cell.angle_gamma   90.00
#
_symmetry.space_group_name_H-M   'P 1'
#
loop_
_entity.id
_entity.type
_entity.pdbx_description
1 polymer ?
#
loop_
_entity_poly.entity_id
_entity_poly.type
_entity_poly.pdbx_seq_one_letter_code
_entity_poly.pdbx_strand_id
1 'polypeptide(L)'
;MPPKRKQAAGSSTPAKKARATPKAYQLAAPLPEGTILADIFKRQWKVGKAVGSGGFGLLYSATSADNTLDGTAKDYVVKIEPHGNGPLFCELAFYQRVAKPDMIDQWKSKHKIKVLGVPKFIAMGSSEKNGTKYRFMIMERFGEDLQKKFERNGKRFPTEAVYRLGLRMLDALEYIHSKEYVHADIKASNMLEGFKDTDQVYLVDYGLAFKFSCDGKHKEYKEDPRKAHDGTIEFTSRDAHVGAAPSRRGDIEILGYCLLQWLCGRLPWESNLENKDFVRDQKLKYMEDIPSLMKACFPKGEAPAAIAKYLQYVSKLDYAETPDYDHLRKLMKDGLKKCGAGINGKLNLGLPLSPKKGRKRESDNVSDTPSPKKKAKKTAVKSPKHRVTPAKTPVKSPRRTPAAKSPAAVKSPRGSASKAKSPGTSSPRHTPTAKKKVSKQVRKTVTKSSIATQTSPGLKGLRKSRQSR
;
A
#
# COMPACT_ATOMS: atom_id res chain seq x y z
N MET A 1 64.06 49.29 -4.99
CA MET A 1 62.61 49.32 -5.29
C MET A 1 62.21 48.00 -5.97
N PRO A 2 61.40 47.13 -5.34
CA PRO A 2 60.97 45.88 -5.95
C PRO A 2 59.71 46.05 -6.82
N PRO A 3 59.54 45.26 -7.90
CA PRO A 3 58.40 45.36 -8.81
C PRO A 3 57.11 44.73 -8.25
N LYS A 4 55.98 45.32 -8.66
CA LYS A 4 54.62 45.09 -8.17
C LYS A 4 54.09 43.68 -8.46
N ARG A 5 53.45 43.10 -7.44
CA ARG A 5 52.77 41.79 -7.41
C ARG A 5 51.49 41.83 -8.27
N LYS A 6 51.36 40.91 -9.24
CA LYS A 6 50.11 40.66 -10.00
C LYS A 6 49.06 40.04 -9.08
N GLN A 7 47.87 40.63 -9.01
CA GLN A 7 46.67 40.06 -8.37
C GLN A 7 46.03 39.01 -9.28
N ALA A 8 45.66 37.87 -8.70
CA ALA A 8 44.94 36.79 -9.37
C ALA A 8 43.45 37.13 -9.48
N ALA A 9 42.88 36.84 -10.64
CA ALA A 9 41.47 37.01 -10.96
C ALA A 9 40.59 36.08 -10.11
N GLY A 10 39.56 36.63 -9.48
CA GLY A 10 38.53 35.88 -8.78
C GLY A 10 37.60 35.17 -9.77
N SER A 11 37.54 33.84 -9.68
CA SER A 11 36.54 33.03 -10.37
C SER A 11 35.23 33.07 -9.57
N SER A 12 34.22 33.76 -10.08
CA SER A 12 32.86 33.73 -9.54
C SER A 12 32.21 32.37 -9.83
N THR A 13 32.05 31.55 -8.79
CA THR A 13 31.17 30.37 -8.84
C THR A 13 29.72 30.81 -8.99
N PRO A 14 28.94 30.29 -9.97
CA PRO A 14 27.53 30.62 -10.08
C PRO A 14 26.77 30.05 -8.87
N ALA A 15 26.01 30.92 -8.21
CA ALA A 15 25.14 30.55 -7.10
C ALA A 15 24.18 29.41 -7.51
N LYS A 16 24.19 28.32 -6.73
CA LYS A 16 23.22 27.23 -6.87
C LYS A 16 21.81 27.80 -6.73
N LYS A 17 21.03 27.80 -7.81
CA LYS A 17 19.59 28.11 -7.76
C LYS A 17 18.94 27.23 -6.70
N ALA A 18 18.31 27.87 -5.72
CA ALA A 18 17.49 27.19 -4.74
C ALA A 18 16.44 26.33 -5.47
N ARG A 19 16.41 25.05 -5.10
CA ARG A 19 15.53 24.05 -5.70
C ARG A 19 14.09 24.41 -5.35
N ALA A 20 13.24 24.56 -6.36
CA ALA A 20 11.80 24.70 -6.17
C ALA A 20 11.29 23.51 -5.34
N THR A 21 10.52 23.81 -4.30
CA THR A 21 9.74 22.80 -3.59
C THR A 21 8.84 22.05 -4.58
N PRO A 22 8.62 20.73 -4.41
CA PRO A 22 7.65 20.02 -5.24
C PRO A 22 6.32 20.78 -5.16
N LYS A 23 5.75 21.16 -6.31
CA LYS A 23 4.41 21.77 -6.32
C LYS A 23 3.46 20.79 -5.62
N ALA A 24 2.78 21.26 -4.57
CA ALA A 24 1.73 20.49 -3.93
C ALA A 24 0.72 20.06 -5.00
N TYR A 25 0.31 18.78 -4.98
CA TYR A 25 -0.66 18.26 -5.93
C TYR A 25 -1.94 19.08 -5.87
N GLN A 26 -2.48 19.42 -7.04
CA GLN A 26 -3.74 20.14 -7.11
C GLN A 26 -4.87 19.13 -6.89
N LEU A 27 -5.66 19.31 -5.84
CA LEU A 27 -6.87 18.53 -5.65
C LEU A 27 -7.91 18.96 -6.69
N ALA A 28 -8.66 17.99 -7.22
CA ALA A 28 -9.76 18.30 -8.12
C ALA A 28 -10.82 19.16 -7.41
N ALA A 29 -11.40 20.13 -8.10
CA ALA A 29 -12.59 20.81 -7.58
C ALA A 29 -13.72 19.77 -7.42
N PRO A 30 -14.49 19.80 -6.32
CA PRO A 30 -15.54 18.82 -6.13
C PRO A 30 -16.55 18.79 -7.29
N LEU A 31 -16.94 17.59 -7.72
CA LEU A 31 -18.02 17.38 -8.67
C LEU A 31 -19.38 17.38 -7.94
N PRO A 32 -20.40 18.09 -8.47
CA PRO A 32 -21.77 18.00 -7.99
C PRO A 32 -22.31 16.57 -8.12
N GLU A 33 -23.09 16.14 -7.13
CA GLU A 33 -23.88 14.92 -7.24
C GLU A 33 -24.84 15.02 -8.43
N GLY A 34 -24.97 13.93 -9.18
CA GLY A 34 -25.73 13.87 -10.43
C GLY A 34 -24.95 14.25 -11.69
N THR A 35 -23.68 14.71 -11.58
CA THR A 35 -22.83 14.95 -12.74
C THR A 35 -22.74 13.68 -13.61
N ILE A 36 -22.92 13.82 -14.93
CA ILE A 36 -22.74 12.72 -15.88
C ILE A 36 -21.35 12.80 -16.48
N LEU A 37 -20.59 11.71 -16.37
CA LEU A 37 -19.29 11.53 -17.00
C LEU A 37 -19.42 10.52 -18.14
N ALA A 38 -18.92 10.87 -19.33
CA ALA A 38 -18.83 9.94 -20.44
C ALA A 38 -17.43 9.32 -20.49
N ASP A 39 -17.36 7.99 -20.48
CA ASP A 39 -16.09 7.29 -20.64
C ASP A 39 -15.59 7.29 -22.10
N ILE A 40 -14.42 6.72 -22.34
CA ILE A 40 -13.83 6.64 -23.70
C ILE A 40 -14.69 5.85 -24.70
N PHE A 41 -15.60 5.00 -24.23
CA PHE A 41 -16.56 4.22 -25.03
C PHE A 41 -17.94 4.88 -25.07
N LYS A 42 -18.06 6.14 -24.63
CA LYS A 42 -19.30 6.92 -24.57
C LYS A 42 -20.36 6.35 -23.61
N ARG A 43 -20.01 5.40 -22.74
CA ARG A 43 -20.90 4.96 -21.66
C ARG A 43 -20.99 6.06 -20.62
N GLN A 44 -22.19 6.23 -20.07
CA GLN A 44 -22.49 7.34 -19.17
C GLN A 44 -22.48 6.87 -17.71
N TRP A 45 -21.81 7.64 -16.87
CA TRP A 45 -21.63 7.35 -15.46
C TRP A 45 -22.17 8.52 -14.63
N LYS A 46 -23.20 8.25 -13.82
CA LYS A 46 -23.77 9.24 -12.92
C LYS A 46 -22.98 9.25 -11.61
N VAL A 47 -22.35 10.39 -11.32
CA VAL A 47 -21.61 10.66 -10.08
C VAL A 47 -22.59 10.82 -8.92
N GLY A 48 -22.32 10.15 -7.82
CA GLY A 48 -23.08 10.21 -6.57
C GLY A 48 -22.37 11.03 -5.49
N LYS A 49 -22.65 10.69 -4.23
CA LYS A 49 -22.01 11.28 -3.05
C LYS A 49 -20.51 11.02 -3.03
N ALA A 50 -19.76 11.98 -2.48
CA ALA A 50 -18.36 11.78 -2.13
C ALA A 50 -18.26 10.66 -1.09
N VAL A 51 -17.38 9.69 -1.33
CA VAL A 51 -17.13 8.55 -0.44
C VAL A 51 -15.79 8.63 0.26
N GLY A 52 -14.88 9.48 -0.24
CA GLY A 52 -13.59 9.73 0.37
C GLY A 52 -12.73 10.69 -0.44
N SER A 53 -11.60 11.06 0.15
CA SER A 53 -10.55 11.86 -0.48
C SER A 53 -9.21 11.19 -0.19
N GLY A 54 -8.44 10.86 -1.22
CA GLY A 54 -7.06 10.41 -1.06
C GLY A 54 -6.07 11.58 -1.16
N GLY A 55 -4.77 11.29 -1.04
CA GLY A 55 -3.71 12.31 -1.15
C GLY A 55 -3.63 13.01 -2.51
N PHE A 56 -4.20 12.41 -3.56
CA PHE A 56 -4.02 12.87 -4.95
C PHE A 56 -5.34 13.14 -5.70
N GLY A 57 -6.49 12.76 -5.14
CA GLY A 57 -7.77 12.80 -5.85
C GLY A 57 -9.00 12.62 -4.96
N LEU A 58 -10.17 12.82 -5.57
CA LEU A 58 -11.48 12.66 -4.95
C LEU A 58 -12.14 11.36 -5.39
N LEU A 59 -12.85 10.71 -4.48
CA LEU A 59 -13.60 9.48 -4.72
C LEU A 59 -15.09 9.74 -4.52
N TYR A 60 -15.90 9.37 -5.51
CA TYR A 60 -17.35 9.45 -5.45
C TYR A 60 -17.96 8.09 -5.71
N SER A 61 -19.12 7.82 -5.12
CA SER A 61 -19.99 6.75 -5.61
C SER A 61 -20.39 7.02 -7.06
N ALA A 62 -20.63 5.97 -7.84
CA ALA A 62 -21.05 6.08 -9.22
C ALA A 62 -22.02 4.96 -9.59
N THR A 63 -22.88 5.24 -10.57
CA THR A 63 -23.81 4.27 -11.18
C THR A 63 -23.73 4.40 -12.70
N SER A 64 -23.91 3.30 -13.43
CA SER A 64 -24.11 3.37 -14.88
C SER A 64 -25.45 4.06 -15.14
N ALA A 65 -25.44 5.14 -15.92
CA ALA A 65 -26.63 5.94 -16.20
C ALA A 65 -27.59 5.22 -17.17
N ASP A 66 -27.04 4.29 -17.94
CA ASP A 66 -27.68 3.56 -19.01
C ASP A 66 -28.13 2.13 -18.59
N ASN A 67 -27.80 1.67 -17.37
CA ASN A 67 -28.10 0.31 -16.87
C ASN A 67 -27.66 -0.84 -17.82
N THR A 68 -26.82 -0.54 -18.82
CA THR A 68 -26.45 -1.44 -19.93
C THR A 68 -25.40 -2.48 -19.54
N LEU A 69 -24.62 -2.21 -18.48
CA LEU A 69 -23.53 -3.05 -18.01
C LEU A 69 -24.03 -4.10 -17.02
N ASP A 70 -24.97 -4.96 -17.40
CA ASP A 70 -25.34 -6.22 -16.71
C ASP A 70 -26.70 -6.24 -15.96
N GLY A 71 -27.61 -5.28 -16.19
CA GLY A 71 -29.00 -5.33 -15.68
C GLY A 71 -29.14 -5.35 -14.14
N THR A 72 -28.03 -5.22 -13.42
CA THR A 72 -27.95 -5.16 -11.96
C THR A 72 -27.36 -3.81 -11.58
N ALA A 73 -27.99 -3.12 -10.65
CA ALA A 73 -27.44 -1.90 -10.07
C ALA A 73 -26.13 -2.26 -9.33
N LYS A 74 -25.01 -2.18 -10.04
CA LYS A 74 -23.68 -2.33 -9.46
C LYS A 74 -23.26 -0.99 -8.88
N ASP A 75 -22.84 -1.02 -7.62
CA ASP A 75 -22.20 0.11 -6.98
C ASP A 75 -20.78 0.27 -7.52
N TYR A 76 -20.52 1.40 -8.17
CA TYR A 76 -19.18 1.77 -8.62
C TYR A 76 -18.63 2.94 -7.81
N VAL A 77 -17.34 3.18 -8.00
CA VAL A 77 -16.65 4.37 -7.52
C VAL A 77 -15.98 5.05 -8.70
N VAL A 78 -16.02 6.38 -8.74
CA VAL A 78 -15.20 7.18 -9.64
C VAL A 78 -14.08 7.85 -8.85
N LYS A 79 -12.85 7.59 -9.27
CA LYS A 79 -11.65 8.31 -8.82
C LYS A 79 -11.33 9.38 -9.85
N ILE A 80 -11.18 10.64 -9.42
CA ILE A 80 -10.92 11.78 -10.31
C ILE A 80 -9.72 12.60 -9.85
N GLU A 81 -8.85 12.95 -10.80
CA GLU A 81 -7.68 13.80 -10.60
C GLU A 81 -7.52 14.77 -11.79
N PRO A 82 -6.97 15.98 -11.58
CA PRO A 82 -6.53 16.82 -12.69
C PRO A 82 -5.51 16.10 -13.57
N HIS A 83 -5.50 16.36 -14.88
CA HIS A 83 -4.52 15.73 -15.79
C HIS A 83 -3.06 16.04 -15.46
N GLY A 84 -2.79 17.12 -14.70
CA GLY A 84 -1.46 17.45 -14.22
C GLY A 84 -0.94 16.52 -13.11
N ASN A 85 -1.82 15.75 -12.46
CA ASN A 85 -1.42 14.79 -11.42
C ASN A 85 -0.94 13.49 -12.07
N GLY A 86 0.26 13.04 -11.68
CA GLY A 86 0.86 11.80 -12.15
C GLY A 86 0.24 10.50 -11.61
N PRO A 87 -0.18 10.40 -10.34
CA PRO A 87 -0.58 9.12 -9.74
C PRO A 87 -1.72 8.39 -10.46
N LEU A 88 -2.87 9.05 -10.74
CA LEU A 88 -3.96 8.39 -11.46
C LEU A 88 -3.59 8.02 -12.90
N PHE A 89 -2.64 8.73 -13.53
CA PHE A 89 -2.11 8.31 -14.84
C PHE A 89 -1.36 6.99 -14.75
N CYS A 90 -0.45 6.85 -13.77
CA CYS A 90 0.27 5.60 -13.52
C CYS A 90 -0.68 4.45 -13.20
N GLU A 91 -1.64 4.70 -12.30
CA GLU A 91 -2.64 3.72 -11.89
C GLU A 91 -3.51 3.25 -13.07
N LEU A 92 -4.02 4.18 -13.89
CA LEU A 92 -4.77 3.81 -15.10
C LEU A 92 -3.93 2.98 -16.08
N ALA A 93 -2.66 3.32 -16.24
CA ALA A 93 -1.76 2.61 -17.13
C ALA A 93 -1.48 1.16 -16.64
N PHE A 94 -1.53 0.92 -15.33
CA PHE A 94 -1.56 -0.43 -14.75
C PHE A 94 -2.88 -1.12 -15.11
N TYR A 95 -4.02 -0.54 -14.72
CA TYR A 95 -5.33 -1.18 -14.88
C TYR A 95 -5.63 -1.56 -16.33
N GLN A 96 -5.37 -0.66 -17.29
CA GLN A 96 -5.59 -0.91 -18.70
C GLN A 96 -4.75 -2.06 -19.27
N ARG A 97 -3.55 -2.30 -18.72
CA ARG A 97 -2.63 -3.30 -19.25
C ARG A 97 -2.76 -4.65 -18.56
N VAL A 98 -3.09 -4.67 -17.27
CA VAL A 98 -2.98 -5.89 -16.46
C VAL A 98 -4.22 -6.24 -15.66
N ALA A 99 -5.24 -5.39 -15.57
CA ALA A 99 -6.41 -5.64 -14.72
C ALA A 99 -7.71 -5.80 -15.51
N LYS A 100 -7.63 -6.19 -16.78
CA LYS A 100 -8.83 -6.46 -17.58
C LYS A 100 -9.58 -7.70 -17.03
N PRO A 101 -10.92 -7.72 -17.04
CA PRO A 101 -11.71 -8.83 -16.50
C PRO A 101 -11.31 -10.21 -17.05
N ASP A 102 -11.12 -10.32 -18.37
CA ASP A 102 -10.74 -11.54 -19.06
C ASP A 102 -9.36 -12.06 -18.62
N MET A 103 -8.39 -11.17 -18.45
CA MET A 103 -7.05 -11.54 -17.98
C MET A 103 -7.06 -12.09 -16.55
N ILE A 104 -7.84 -11.47 -15.67
CA ILE A 104 -8.02 -11.91 -14.28
C ILE A 104 -8.75 -13.26 -14.25
N ASP A 105 -9.83 -13.41 -15.01
CA ASP A 105 -10.63 -14.64 -15.00
C ASP A 105 -9.88 -15.83 -15.62
N GLN A 106 -9.05 -15.60 -16.65
CA GLN A 106 -8.12 -16.59 -17.19
C GLN A 106 -7.08 -17.04 -16.15
N TRP A 107 -6.47 -16.09 -15.43
CA TRP A 107 -5.50 -16.41 -14.39
C TRP A 107 -6.10 -17.24 -13.25
N LYS A 108 -7.29 -16.84 -12.79
CA LYS A 108 -8.05 -17.57 -11.76
C LYS A 108 -8.34 -19.00 -12.18
N SER A 109 -8.76 -19.19 -13.43
CA SER A 109 -9.05 -20.51 -14.00
C SER A 109 -7.78 -21.37 -14.07
N LYS A 110 -6.68 -20.81 -14.57
CA LYS A 110 -5.39 -21.49 -14.68
C LYS A 110 -4.85 -21.96 -13.32
N HIS A 111 -4.95 -21.11 -12.29
CA HIS A 111 -4.44 -21.41 -10.94
C HIS A 111 -5.48 -22.04 -10.01
N LYS A 112 -6.68 -22.32 -10.52
CA LYS A 112 -7.80 -22.94 -9.78
C LYS A 112 -8.16 -22.18 -8.50
N ILE A 113 -8.10 -20.85 -8.54
CA ILE A 113 -8.48 -19.97 -7.42
C ILE A 113 -9.82 -19.28 -7.69
N LYS A 114 -10.65 -19.15 -6.65
CA LYS A 114 -11.99 -18.56 -6.77
C LYS A 114 -11.98 -17.03 -6.74
N VAL A 115 -11.01 -16.45 -6.06
CA VAL A 115 -10.89 -15.00 -5.83
C VAL A 115 -9.44 -14.60 -6.07
N LEU A 116 -9.24 -13.44 -6.69
CA LEU A 116 -7.94 -12.81 -6.83
C LEU A 116 -8.07 -11.37 -6.31
N GLY A 117 -7.20 -10.97 -5.39
CA GLY A 117 -7.25 -9.66 -4.73
C GLY A 117 -6.79 -8.49 -5.60
N VAL A 118 -7.09 -8.51 -6.90
CA VAL A 118 -6.75 -7.46 -7.87
C VAL A 118 -8.05 -6.90 -8.46
N PRO A 119 -8.39 -5.62 -8.22
CA PRO A 119 -9.61 -5.01 -8.73
C PRO A 119 -9.70 -5.07 -10.25
N LYS A 120 -10.91 -5.23 -10.80
CA LYS A 120 -11.12 -5.22 -12.25
C LYS A 120 -11.14 -3.79 -12.78
N PHE A 121 -10.54 -3.59 -13.95
CA PHE A 121 -10.70 -2.35 -14.73
C PHE A 121 -12.10 -2.27 -15.32
N ILE A 122 -12.83 -1.19 -15.03
CA ILE A 122 -14.21 -0.99 -15.52
C ILE A 122 -14.27 0.03 -16.66
N ALA A 123 -13.79 1.26 -16.39
CA ALA A 123 -13.80 2.32 -17.39
C ALA A 123 -12.82 3.44 -17.04
N MET A 124 -12.56 4.30 -18.02
CA MET A 124 -11.86 5.56 -17.81
C MET A 124 -12.35 6.63 -18.77
N GLY A 125 -12.09 7.88 -18.44
CA GLY A 125 -12.39 8.98 -19.34
C GLY A 125 -11.69 10.27 -18.95
N SER A 126 -12.07 11.32 -19.67
CA SER A 126 -11.63 12.68 -19.42
C SER A 126 -12.85 13.59 -19.42
N SER A 127 -12.85 14.58 -18.52
CA SER A 127 -13.89 15.60 -18.45
C SER A 127 -13.22 16.96 -18.30
N GLU A 128 -13.85 18.02 -18.79
CA GLU A 128 -13.37 19.38 -18.65
C GLU A 128 -14.40 20.20 -17.87
N LYS A 129 -13.95 20.90 -16.83
CA LYS A 129 -14.82 21.75 -16.01
C LYS A 129 -14.05 23.00 -15.59
N ASN A 130 -14.64 24.16 -15.84
CA ASN A 130 -14.06 25.48 -15.51
C ASN A 130 -12.61 25.62 -16.05
N GLY A 131 -12.38 25.20 -17.30
CA GLY A 131 -11.06 25.24 -17.96
C GLY A 131 -10.02 24.27 -17.40
N THR A 132 -10.38 23.42 -16.42
CA THR A 132 -9.50 22.37 -15.90
C THR A 132 -9.90 21.03 -16.50
N LYS A 133 -8.92 20.35 -17.11
CA LYS A 133 -9.09 18.97 -17.58
C LYS A 133 -8.85 17.99 -16.45
N TYR A 134 -9.80 17.10 -16.25
CA TYR A 134 -9.76 16.01 -15.29
C TYR A 134 -9.71 14.66 -16.00
N ARG A 135 -8.98 13.74 -15.40
CA ARG A 135 -8.96 12.33 -15.74
C ARG A 135 -9.75 11.59 -14.68
N PHE A 136 -10.55 10.62 -15.08
CA PHE A 136 -11.28 9.78 -14.14
C PHE A 136 -11.17 8.30 -14.49
N MET A 137 -11.30 7.47 -13.46
CA MET A 137 -11.35 6.01 -13.55
C MET A 137 -12.60 5.53 -12.83
N ILE A 138 -13.34 4.63 -13.47
CA ILE A 138 -14.42 3.89 -12.83
C ILE A 138 -13.87 2.56 -12.34
N MET A 139 -14.19 2.21 -11.10
CA MET A 139 -13.79 0.98 -10.45
C MET A 139 -14.94 0.41 -9.61
N GLU A 140 -14.82 -0.86 -9.26
CA GLU A 140 -15.76 -1.52 -8.34
C GLU A 140 -15.77 -0.81 -6.98
N ARG A 141 -16.94 -0.75 -6.34
CA ARG A 141 -17.03 -0.28 -4.96
C ARG A 141 -16.49 -1.36 -4.01
N PHE A 142 -15.67 -0.92 -3.06
CA PHE A 142 -15.13 -1.75 -1.99
C PHE A 142 -15.67 -1.31 -0.62
N GLY A 143 -15.43 -2.14 0.39
CA GLY A 143 -15.74 -1.90 1.79
C GLY A 143 -14.69 -1.08 2.52
N GLU A 144 -14.58 -1.32 3.82
CA GLU A 144 -13.64 -0.63 4.71
C GLU A 144 -12.18 -1.05 4.42
N ASP A 145 -11.24 -0.11 4.55
CA ASP A 145 -9.82 -0.40 4.49
C ASP A 145 -9.32 -1.13 5.75
N LEU A 146 -8.31 -1.96 5.59
CA LEU A 146 -7.80 -2.75 6.71
C LEU A 146 -7.09 -1.89 7.77
N GLN A 147 -6.62 -0.68 7.42
CA GLN A 147 -5.99 0.22 8.40
C GLN A 147 -6.98 0.65 9.48
N LYS A 148 -8.20 1.06 9.09
CA LYS A 148 -9.28 1.37 10.06
C LYS A 148 -9.61 0.18 10.96
N LYS A 149 -9.65 -1.03 10.40
CA LYS A 149 -9.89 -2.26 11.20
C LYS A 149 -8.76 -2.53 12.17
N PHE A 150 -7.52 -2.38 11.70
CA PHE A 150 -6.32 -2.55 12.51
C PHE A 150 -6.34 -1.61 13.70
N GLU A 151 -6.63 -0.33 13.48
CA GLU A 151 -6.76 0.67 14.54
C GLU A 151 -7.89 0.36 15.52
N ARG A 152 -9.09 0.02 15.02
CA ARG A 152 -10.25 -0.36 15.85
C ARG A 152 -9.97 -1.58 16.73
N ASN A 153 -9.13 -2.49 16.27
CA ASN A 153 -8.75 -3.71 16.99
C ASN A 153 -7.53 -3.53 17.90
N GLY A 154 -7.17 -2.28 18.25
CA GLY A 154 -6.03 -2.01 19.12
C GLY A 154 -4.68 -2.31 18.46
N LYS A 155 -4.60 -2.09 17.14
CA LYS A 155 -3.41 -2.30 16.31
C LYS A 155 -2.92 -3.75 16.32
N ARG A 156 -3.82 -4.73 16.26
CA ARG A 156 -3.48 -6.14 16.05
C ARG A 156 -4.57 -6.87 15.28
N PHE A 157 -4.17 -7.89 14.52
CA PHE A 157 -5.09 -8.85 13.93
C PHE A 157 -4.88 -10.25 14.52
N PRO A 158 -5.93 -11.11 14.51
CA PRO A 158 -5.78 -12.51 14.84
C PRO A 158 -4.74 -13.19 13.94
N THR A 159 -3.91 -14.07 14.51
CA THR A 159 -2.82 -14.73 13.78
C THR A 159 -3.29 -15.49 12.55
N GLU A 160 -4.41 -16.22 12.65
CA GLU A 160 -4.99 -16.92 11.50
C GLU A 160 -5.41 -15.95 10.38
N ALA A 161 -5.97 -14.80 10.75
CA ALA A 161 -6.41 -13.79 9.81
C ALA A 161 -5.20 -13.22 9.05
N VAL A 162 -4.08 -12.99 9.74
CA VAL A 162 -2.82 -12.55 9.12
C VAL A 162 -2.30 -13.57 8.11
N TYR A 163 -2.33 -14.87 8.43
CA TYR A 163 -1.91 -15.90 7.47
C TYR A 163 -2.84 -15.98 6.25
N ARG A 164 -4.17 -15.84 6.44
CA ARG A 164 -5.13 -15.78 5.32
C ARG A 164 -4.93 -14.53 4.47
N LEU A 165 -4.64 -13.37 5.07
CA LEU A 165 -4.25 -12.17 4.34
C LEU A 165 -2.98 -12.41 3.52
N GLY A 166 -1.95 -13.01 4.13
CA GLY A 166 -0.71 -13.38 3.46
C GLY A 166 -0.95 -14.24 2.22
N LEU A 167 -1.79 -15.27 2.31
CA LEU A 167 -2.16 -16.10 1.16
C LEU A 167 -2.80 -15.29 0.03
N ARG A 168 -3.79 -14.45 0.33
CA ARG A 168 -4.47 -13.65 -0.68
C ARG A 168 -3.57 -12.61 -1.34
N MET A 169 -2.69 -11.99 -0.55
CA MET A 169 -1.74 -11.01 -1.07
C MET A 169 -0.68 -11.69 -1.92
N LEU A 170 -0.19 -12.88 -1.53
CA LEU A 170 0.73 -13.65 -2.38
C LEU A 170 0.12 -14.00 -3.74
N ASP A 171 -1.16 -14.37 -3.79
CA ASP A 171 -1.86 -14.62 -5.07
C ASP A 171 -1.96 -13.35 -5.93
N ALA A 172 -2.27 -12.20 -5.32
CA ALA A 172 -2.33 -10.92 -6.01
C ALA A 172 -0.95 -10.46 -6.51
N LEU A 173 0.09 -10.62 -5.68
CA LEU A 173 1.47 -10.26 -6.02
C LEU A 173 2.03 -11.15 -7.13
N GLU A 174 1.83 -12.46 -7.05
CA GLU A 174 2.23 -13.39 -8.12
C GLU A 174 1.56 -13.02 -9.45
N TYR A 175 0.27 -12.66 -9.42
CA TYR A 175 -0.43 -12.19 -10.62
C TYR A 175 0.23 -10.95 -11.21
N ILE A 176 0.38 -9.86 -10.45
CA ILE A 176 0.92 -8.60 -11.01
C ILE A 176 2.39 -8.77 -11.42
N HIS A 177 3.16 -9.57 -10.68
CA HIS A 177 4.54 -9.90 -11.01
C HIS A 177 4.63 -10.68 -12.33
N SER A 178 3.70 -11.62 -12.59
CA SER A 178 3.59 -12.33 -13.87
C SER A 178 3.24 -11.41 -15.05
N LYS A 179 2.70 -10.22 -14.77
CA LYS A 179 2.39 -9.17 -15.74
C LYS A 179 3.46 -8.08 -15.79
N GLU A 180 4.65 -8.33 -15.23
CA GLU A 180 5.80 -7.44 -15.23
C GLU A 180 5.68 -6.18 -14.36
N TYR A 181 4.69 -6.13 -13.45
CA TYR A 181 4.48 -5.02 -12.53
C TYR A 181 4.77 -5.41 -11.09
N VAL A 182 5.25 -4.46 -10.30
CA VAL A 182 5.24 -4.49 -8.83
C VAL A 182 4.38 -3.36 -8.29
N HIS A 183 3.83 -3.52 -7.09
CA HIS A 183 2.97 -2.56 -6.41
C HIS A 183 3.75 -1.45 -5.70
N ALA A 184 4.86 -1.79 -5.04
CA ALA A 184 5.76 -0.91 -4.27
C ALA A 184 5.17 -0.19 -3.04
N ASP A 185 3.86 -0.25 -2.79
CA ASP A 185 3.21 0.40 -1.63
C ASP A 185 2.13 -0.47 -0.96
N ILE A 186 2.47 -1.73 -0.68
CA ILE A 186 1.57 -2.67 0.01
C ILE A 186 1.45 -2.24 1.47
N LYS A 187 0.22 -2.00 1.94
CA LYS A 187 -0.10 -1.60 3.33
C LYS A 187 -1.59 -1.76 3.60
N ALA A 188 -1.96 -1.73 4.88
CA ALA A 188 -3.36 -1.96 5.29
C ALA A 188 -4.34 -0.92 4.73
N SER A 189 -3.93 0.33 4.51
CA SER A 189 -4.78 1.37 3.90
C SER A 189 -4.99 1.20 2.40
N ASN A 190 -4.14 0.40 1.74
CA ASN A 190 -4.26 0.01 0.34
C ASN A 190 -4.89 -1.39 0.18
N MET A 191 -5.44 -1.96 1.27
CA MET A 191 -6.18 -3.22 1.25
C MET A 191 -7.61 -2.95 1.65
N LEU A 192 -8.56 -3.20 0.74
CA LEU A 192 -9.98 -2.98 0.97
C LEU A 192 -10.73 -4.31 0.98
N GLU A 193 -11.72 -4.44 1.86
CA GLU A 193 -12.64 -5.56 1.81
C GLU A 193 -13.57 -5.50 0.59
N GLY A 194 -14.05 -6.65 0.13
CA GLY A 194 -15.15 -6.70 -0.83
C GLY A 194 -16.40 -6.04 -0.25
N PHE A 195 -17.10 -5.21 -1.04
CA PHE A 195 -18.27 -4.48 -0.56
C PHE A 195 -19.43 -5.42 -0.12
N LYS A 196 -19.61 -6.54 -0.84
CA LYS A 196 -20.63 -7.55 -0.54
C LYS A 196 -20.09 -8.76 0.23
N ASP A 197 -18.80 -9.00 0.17
CA ASP A 197 -18.12 -10.14 0.77
C ASP A 197 -16.87 -9.66 1.52
N THR A 198 -17.01 -9.49 2.84
CA THR A 198 -15.93 -9.01 3.70
C THR A 198 -14.85 -10.06 3.92
N ASP A 199 -15.07 -11.32 3.49
CA ASP A 199 -14.01 -12.30 3.47
C ASP A 199 -13.08 -12.07 2.28
N GLN A 200 -13.42 -11.28 1.26
CA GLN A 200 -12.51 -10.95 0.16
C GLN A 200 -11.74 -9.67 0.44
N VAL A 201 -10.45 -9.64 0.07
CA VAL A 201 -9.59 -8.46 0.24
C VAL A 201 -8.89 -8.17 -1.08
N TYR A 202 -8.89 -6.90 -1.46
CA TYR A 202 -8.37 -6.38 -2.70
C TYR A 202 -7.24 -5.40 -2.43
N LEU A 203 -6.12 -5.56 -3.14
CA LEU A 203 -5.01 -4.62 -3.17
C LEU A 203 -5.34 -3.52 -4.18
N VAL A 204 -5.44 -2.28 -3.69
CA VAL A 204 -5.79 -1.08 -4.45
C VAL A 204 -4.65 -0.06 -4.43
N ASP A 205 -4.82 1.04 -5.17
CA ASP A 205 -3.86 2.14 -5.27
C ASP A 205 -2.53 1.75 -5.93
N TYR A 206 -2.59 1.57 -7.25
CA TYR A 206 -1.43 1.27 -8.08
C TYR A 206 -0.70 2.56 -8.53
N GLY A 207 -0.82 3.66 -7.78
CA GLY A 207 -0.19 4.94 -8.10
C GLY A 207 1.35 4.89 -8.09
N LEU A 208 1.94 4.01 -7.28
CA LEU A 208 3.37 3.73 -7.23
C LEU A 208 3.78 2.46 -7.99
N ALA A 209 2.83 1.82 -8.67
CA ALA A 209 3.12 0.59 -9.40
C ALA A 209 4.17 0.82 -10.49
N PHE A 210 5.08 -0.13 -10.62
CA PHE A 210 6.26 0.01 -11.46
C PHE A 210 6.45 -1.20 -12.36
N LYS A 211 6.68 -0.95 -13.66
CA LYS A 211 6.96 -2.01 -14.63
C LYS A 211 8.43 -2.45 -14.49
N PHE A 212 8.71 -3.47 -13.68
CA PHE A 212 10.07 -3.90 -13.33
C PHE A 212 10.75 -4.71 -14.44
N SER A 213 9.97 -5.31 -15.34
CA SER A 213 10.42 -6.05 -16.52
C SER A 213 9.76 -5.51 -17.78
N CYS A 214 10.41 -5.62 -18.93
CA CYS A 214 9.77 -5.41 -20.22
C CYS A 214 10.15 -6.55 -21.16
N ASP A 215 9.15 -7.29 -21.62
CA ASP A 215 9.30 -8.44 -22.51
C ASP A 215 10.27 -9.48 -21.92
N GLY A 216 10.12 -9.73 -20.60
CA GLY A 216 10.97 -10.65 -19.83
C GLY A 216 12.34 -10.08 -19.45
N LYS A 217 12.73 -8.90 -19.94
CA LYS A 217 13.98 -8.25 -19.55
C LYS A 217 13.80 -7.46 -18.26
N HIS A 218 14.29 -8.02 -17.17
CA HIS A 218 14.33 -7.35 -15.86
C HIS A 218 15.19 -6.07 -15.93
N LYS A 219 14.76 -5.01 -15.25
CA LYS A 219 15.56 -3.79 -15.09
C LYS A 219 16.83 -4.08 -14.29
N GLU A 220 17.91 -3.40 -14.62
CA GLU A 220 19.18 -3.53 -13.90
C GLU A 220 19.09 -2.87 -12.53
N TYR A 221 19.81 -3.46 -11.56
CA TYR A 221 19.97 -2.84 -10.26
C TYR A 221 20.77 -1.54 -10.40
N LYS A 222 20.17 -0.43 -10.02
CA LYS A 222 20.82 0.88 -10.04
C LYS A 222 20.23 1.78 -8.97
N GLU A 223 21.08 2.20 -8.04
CA GLU A 223 20.73 3.18 -7.02
C GLU A 223 20.57 4.59 -7.62
N ASP A 224 19.57 5.31 -7.14
CA ASP A 224 19.35 6.72 -7.47
C ASP A 224 18.91 7.47 -6.21
N PRO A 225 19.82 8.13 -5.49
CA PRO A 225 19.50 8.85 -4.26
C PRO A 225 18.38 9.90 -4.40
N ARG A 226 18.07 10.35 -5.63
CA ARG A 226 16.98 11.29 -5.90
C ARG A 226 15.59 10.66 -5.75
N LYS A 227 15.52 9.33 -5.78
CA LYS A 227 14.31 8.50 -5.60
C LYS A 227 14.35 7.69 -4.31
N ALA A 228 15.32 7.99 -3.44
CA ALA A 228 15.47 7.30 -2.17
C ALA A 228 14.26 7.52 -1.28
N HIS A 229 13.85 6.44 -0.62
CA HIS A 229 12.74 6.40 0.33
C HIS A 229 11.37 6.64 -0.30
N ASP A 230 11.21 6.32 -1.59
CA ASP A 230 9.89 6.26 -2.22
C ASP A 230 9.03 5.16 -1.56
N GLY A 231 7.71 5.41 -1.51
CA GLY A 231 6.75 4.56 -0.79
C GLY A 231 6.56 4.94 0.68
N THR A 232 5.80 4.12 1.39
CA THR A 232 5.48 4.36 2.80
C THR A 232 6.67 3.98 3.70
N ILE A 233 7.28 4.95 4.39
CA ILE A 233 8.58 4.79 5.10
C ILE A 233 8.61 3.58 6.05
N GLU A 234 7.55 3.36 6.83
CA GLU A 234 7.52 2.23 7.76
C GLU A 234 7.61 0.86 7.07
N PHE A 235 7.14 0.73 5.81
CA PHE A 235 7.06 -0.55 5.09
C PHE A 235 7.98 -0.65 3.87
N THR A 236 8.41 0.46 3.28
CA THR A 236 9.12 0.43 1.99
C THR A 236 10.39 -0.45 2.04
N SER A 237 10.71 -1.09 0.91
CA SER A 237 11.81 -2.07 0.85
C SER A 237 13.19 -1.44 1.04
N ARG A 238 14.19 -2.26 1.41
CA ARG A 238 15.60 -1.85 1.45
C ARG A 238 16.09 -1.25 0.11
N ASP A 239 15.64 -1.80 -1.02
CA ASP A 239 15.94 -1.27 -2.36
C ASP A 239 15.40 0.15 -2.56
N ALA A 240 14.17 0.41 -2.12
CA ALA A 240 13.57 1.74 -2.21
C ALA A 240 14.29 2.76 -1.32
N HIS A 241 14.82 2.37 -0.16
CA HIS A 241 15.61 3.27 0.69
C HIS A 241 16.89 3.80 0.02
N VAL A 242 17.45 3.10 -0.97
CA VAL A 242 18.60 3.56 -1.77
C VAL A 242 18.18 4.11 -3.15
N GLY A 243 16.87 4.17 -3.39
CA GLY A 243 16.29 4.64 -4.65
C GLY A 243 16.54 3.71 -5.83
N ALA A 244 16.84 2.43 -5.55
CA ALA A 244 16.84 1.41 -6.58
C ALA A 244 15.40 1.21 -7.10
N ALA A 245 15.28 0.89 -8.39
CA ALA A 245 13.98 0.66 -8.99
C ALA A 245 13.26 -0.51 -8.27
N PRO A 246 11.96 -0.41 -7.94
CA PRO A 246 11.23 -1.49 -7.30
C PRO A 246 11.27 -2.79 -8.12
N SER A 247 11.43 -3.92 -7.44
CA SER A 247 11.39 -5.27 -8.03
C SER A 247 10.56 -6.22 -7.16
N ARG A 248 10.40 -7.46 -7.63
CA ARG A 248 9.54 -8.47 -6.98
C ARG A 248 9.92 -8.73 -5.53
N ARG A 249 11.22 -8.81 -5.21
CA ARG A 249 11.67 -9.01 -3.82
C ARG A 249 11.24 -7.86 -2.91
N GLY A 250 11.18 -6.64 -3.43
CA GLY A 250 10.73 -5.47 -2.71
C GLY A 250 9.28 -5.61 -2.24
N ASP A 251 8.37 -6.05 -3.12
CA ASP A 251 6.97 -6.28 -2.76
C ASP A 251 6.81 -7.39 -1.72
N ILE A 252 7.56 -8.50 -1.85
CA ILE A 252 7.53 -9.60 -0.87
C ILE A 252 8.10 -9.14 0.49
N GLU A 253 9.12 -8.28 0.49
CA GLU A 253 9.68 -7.67 1.70
C GLU A 253 8.68 -6.73 2.38
N ILE A 254 8.03 -5.84 1.63
CA ILE A 254 6.99 -4.93 2.13
C ILE A 254 5.85 -5.74 2.77
N LEU A 255 5.35 -6.78 2.09
CA LEU A 255 4.34 -7.68 2.65
C LEU A 255 4.81 -8.33 3.95
N GLY A 256 6.08 -8.75 4.03
CA GLY A 256 6.67 -9.30 5.24
C GLY A 256 6.60 -8.34 6.44
N TYR A 257 6.92 -7.06 6.23
CA TYR A 257 6.79 -6.03 7.26
C TYR A 257 5.33 -5.79 7.66
N CYS A 258 4.39 -5.78 6.71
CA CYS A 258 2.96 -5.68 7.02
C CYS A 258 2.46 -6.85 7.86
N LEU A 259 2.78 -8.10 7.47
CA LEU A 259 2.41 -9.31 8.21
C LEU A 259 2.96 -9.25 9.65
N LEU A 260 4.22 -8.84 9.79
CA LEU A 260 4.86 -8.68 11.10
C LEU A 260 4.15 -7.61 11.94
N GLN A 261 3.90 -6.43 11.39
CA GLN A 261 3.21 -5.34 12.08
C GLN A 261 1.80 -5.76 12.53
N TRP A 262 1.05 -6.48 11.69
CA TRP A 262 -0.30 -6.90 12.06
C TRP A 262 -0.33 -7.87 13.25
N LEU A 263 0.76 -8.60 13.48
CA LEU A 263 0.91 -9.55 14.59
C LEU A 263 1.45 -8.89 15.87
N CYS A 264 2.53 -8.09 15.76
CA CYS A 264 3.16 -7.47 16.92
C CYS A 264 2.57 -6.10 17.29
N GLY A 265 1.84 -5.49 16.36
CA GLY A 265 1.18 -4.19 16.45
C GLY A 265 2.06 -2.98 16.20
N ARG A 266 3.39 -3.18 16.13
CA ARG A 266 4.37 -2.13 15.87
C ARG A 266 5.71 -2.70 15.41
N LEU A 267 6.29 -2.14 14.34
CA LEU A 267 7.65 -2.45 13.91
C LEU A 267 8.69 -1.69 14.74
N PRO A 268 9.92 -2.22 14.90
CA PRO A 268 10.93 -1.64 15.81
C PRO A 268 11.36 -0.20 15.49
N TRP A 269 11.21 0.22 14.23
CA TRP A 269 11.63 1.55 13.75
C TRP A 269 10.51 2.60 13.74
N GLU A 270 9.27 2.23 14.09
CA GLU A 270 8.10 3.14 14.01
C GLU A 270 8.15 4.33 14.98
N SER A 271 9.09 4.40 15.92
CA SER A 271 9.28 5.59 16.76
C SER A 271 10.08 6.70 16.09
N ASN A 272 10.71 6.42 14.94
CA ASN A 272 11.70 7.31 14.34
C ASN A 272 11.54 7.41 12.81
N LEU A 273 10.30 7.40 12.32
CA LEU A 273 9.99 7.43 10.88
C LEU A 273 10.46 8.70 10.16
N GLU A 274 10.66 9.80 10.88
CA GLU A 274 11.20 11.05 10.32
C GLU A 274 12.66 10.90 9.89
N ASN A 275 13.42 10.04 10.56
CA ASN A 275 14.80 9.72 10.20
C ASN A 275 14.82 8.52 9.24
N LYS A 276 14.74 8.81 7.94
CA LYS A 276 14.65 7.80 6.89
C LYS A 276 15.89 6.90 6.77
N ASP A 277 17.06 7.44 7.10
CA ASP A 277 18.31 6.68 7.16
C ASP A 277 18.31 5.73 8.36
N PHE A 278 17.84 6.18 9.53
CA PHE A 278 17.67 5.29 10.69
C PHE A 278 16.74 4.12 10.36
N VAL A 279 15.61 4.38 9.70
CA VAL A 279 14.68 3.31 9.29
C VAL A 279 15.35 2.33 8.32
N ARG A 280 16.10 2.83 7.33
CA ARG A 280 16.90 1.99 6.41
C ARG A 280 17.86 1.09 7.19
N ASP A 281 18.64 1.69 8.08
CA ASP A 281 19.72 1.00 8.79
C ASP A 281 19.16 -0.05 9.77
N GLN A 282 18.02 0.22 10.40
CA GLN A 282 17.29 -0.78 11.18
C GLN A 282 16.83 -1.95 10.30
N LYS A 283 16.23 -1.68 9.13
CA LYS A 283 15.80 -2.75 8.21
C LYS A 283 16.97 -3.59 7.71
N LEU A 284 18.10 -2.97 7.37
CA LEU A 284 19.33 -3.69 6.98
C LEU A 284 19.80 -4.61 8.11
N LYS A 285 20.02 -4.05 9.31
CA LYS A 285 20.44 -4.81 10.50
C LYS A 285 19.51 -5.98 10.81
N TYR A 286 18.20 -5.75 10.77
CA TYR A 286 17.23 -6.79 11.12
C TYR A 286 17.06 -7.85 10.04
N MET A 287 17.23 -7.52 8.75
CA MET A 287 17.19 -8.51 7.68
C MET A 287 18.46 -9.37 7.62
N GLU A 288 19.57 -8.91 8.19
CA GLU A 288 20.77 -9.72 8.46
C GLU A 288 20.59 -10.67 9.65
N ASP A 289 19.84 -10.25 10.67
CA ASP A 289 19.55 -11.03 11.89
C ASP A 289 18.04 -11.09 12.19
N ILE A 290 17.35 -11.97 11.45
CA ILE A 290 15.91 -12.21 11.63
C ILE A 290 15.55 -12.66 13.05
N PRO A 291 16.30 -13.55 13.73
CA PRO A 291 16.04 -13.86 15.14
C PRO A 291 15.97 -12.64 16.05
N SER A 292 16.88 -11.67 15.88
CA SER A 292 16.84 -10.40 16.63
C SER A 292 15.60 -9.56 16.31
N LEU A 293 15.19 -9.49 15.04
CA LEU A 293 13.93 -8.84 14.65
C LEU A 293 12.72 -9.48 15.34
N MET A 294 12.63 -10.80 15.29
CA MET A 294 11.52 -11.54 15.91
C MET A 294 11.48 -11.32 17.42
N LYS A 295 12.64 -11.30 18.09
CA LYS A 295 12.75 -10.99 19.53
C LYS A 295 12.30 -9.57 19.85
N ALA A 296 12.66 -8.59 19.02
CA ALA A 296 12.25 -7.20 19.19
C ALA A 296 10.73 -7.02 19.03
N CYS A 297 10.11 -7.75 18.08
CA CYS A 297 8.67 -7.68 17.83
C CYS A 297 7.83 -8.48 18.85
N PHE A 298 8.36 -9.57 19.41
CA PHE A 298 7.64 -10.45 20.33
C PHE A 298 8.41 -10.63 21.66
N PRO A 299 8.63 -9.57 22.46
CA PRO A 299 9.46 -9.64 23.67
C PRO A 299 8.84 -10.48 24.80
N LYS A 300 7.53 -10.70 24.78
CA LYS A 300 6.75 -11.39 25.84
C LYS A 300 6.01 -12.64 25.34
N GLY A 301 6.28 -13.11 24.13
CA GLY A 301 5.51 -14.19 23.52
C GLY A 301 6.28 -14.95 22.46
N GLU A 302 5.70 -16.06 22.00
CA GLU A 302 6.32 -16.87 20.96
C GLU A 302 6.20 -16.17 19.61
N ALA A 303 7.36 -15.97 18.98
CA ALA A 303 7.45 -15.43 17.63
C ALA A 303 6.89 -16.44 16.61
N PRO A 304 5.95 -16.04 15.72
CA PRO A 304 5.40 -16.95 14.73
C PRO A 304 6.47 -17.48 13.75
N ALA A 305 6.84 -18.75 13.88
CA ALA A 305 7.93 -19.35 13.11
C ALA A 305 7.74 -19.26 11.58
N ALA A 306 6.50 -19.25 11.10
CA ALA A 306 6.19 -19.07 9.68
C ALA A 306 6.65 -17.69 9.16
N ILE A 307 6.46 -16.63 9.96
CA ILE A 307 6.87 -15.27 9.61
C ILE A 307 8.39 -15.12 9.67
N ALA A 308 9.04 -15.73 10.67
CA ALA A 308 10.50 -15.77 10.73
C ALA A 308 11.10 -16.42 9.48
N LYS A 309 10.58 -17.60 9.08
CA LYS A 309 11.02 -18.30 7.87
C LYS A 309 10.71 -17.51 6.59
N TYR A 310 9.58 -16.83 6.54
CA TYR A 310 9.23 -15.94 5.42
C TYR A 310 10.28 -14.85 5.25
N LEU A 311 10.63 -14.14 6.32
CA LEU A 311 11.61 -13.05 6.25
C LEU A 311 13.04 -13.56 5.99
N GLN A 312 13.39 -14.74 6.50
CA GLN A 312 14.66 -15.42 6.18
C GLN A 312 14.78 -15.82 4.71
N TYR A 313 13.67 -16.20 4.08
CA TYR A 313 13.63 -16.45 2.65
C TYR A 313 13.83 -15.14 1.88
N VAL A 314 13.08 -14.10 2.24
CA VAL A 314 13.15 -12.79 1.59
C VAL A 314 14.53 -12.14 1.69
N SER A 315 15.21 -12.29 2.83
CA SER A 315 16.54 -11.68 3.03
C SER A 315 17.60 -12.22 2.06
N LYS A 316 17.36 -13.40 1.47
CA LYS A 316 18.27 -14.09 0.55
C LYS A 316 17.94 -13.90 -0.93
N LEU A 317 16.82 -13.26 -1.25
CA LEU A 317 16.40 -13.06 -2.64
C LEU A 317 17.33 -12.10 -3.38
N ASP A 318 17.79 -12.52 -4.56
CA ASP A 318 18.48 -11.63 -5.48
C ASP A 318 17.53 -10.62 -6.11
N TYR A 319 18.06 -9.47 -6.53
CA TYR A 319 17.27 -8.34 -7.02
C TYR A 319 16.33 -8.71 -8.18
N ALA A 320 16.84 -9.52 -9.10
CA ALA A 320 16.14 -9.98 -10.28
C ALA A 320 15.51 -11.37 -10.11
N GLU A 321 15.61 -11.99 -8.95
CA GLU A 321 15.08 -13.34 -8.71
C GLU A 321 13.55 -13.36 -8.83
N THR A 322 13.01 -14.50 -9.27
CA THR A 322 11.57 -14.76 -9.19
C THR A 322 11.29 -15.42 -7.84
N PRO A 323 10.50 -14.80 -6.95
CA PRO A 323 10.12 -15.44 -5.69
C PRO A 323 9.41 -16.78 -5.91
N ASP A 324 9.66 -17.75 -5.04
CA ASP A 324 8.93 -19.00 -4.93
C ASP A 324 7.65 -18.75 -4.11
N TYR A 325 6.60 -18.33 -4.81
CA TYR A 325 5.30 -18.04 -4.21
C TYR A 325 4.68 -19.26 -3.55
N ASP A 326 4.95 -20.47 -4.05
CA ASP A 326 4.43 -21.71 -3.47
C ASP A 326 5.08 -22.03 -2.14
N HIS A 327 6.40 -21.82 -2.01
CA HIS A 327 7.09 -21.88 -0.72
C HIS A 327 6.48 -20.88 0.27
N LEU A 328 6.30 -19.63 -0.14
CA LEU A 328 5.72 -18.57 0.71
C LEU A 328 4.29 -18.92 1.14
N ARG A 329 3.45 -19.41 0.21
CA ARG A 329 2.10 -19.91 0.50
C ARG A 329 2.14 -21.10 1.46
N LYS A 330 3.10 -22.01 1.29
CA LYS A 330 3.27 -23.17 2.19
C LYS A 330 3.58 -22.72 3.61
N LEU A 331 4.43 -21.72 3.81
CA LEU A 331 4.71 -21.16 5.15
C LEU A 331 3.43 -20.63 5.83
N MET A 332 2.59 -19.90 5.09
CA MET A 332 1.30 -19.41 5.63
C MET A 332 0.33 -20.55 5.95
N LYS A 333 0.23 -21.55 5.07
CA LYS A 333 -0.60 -22.76 5.29
C LYS A 333 -0.13 -23.57 6.50
N ASP A 334 1.18 -23.75 6.66
CA ASP A 334 1.77 -24.42 7.81
C ASP A 334 1.50 -23.63 9.11
N GLY A 335 1.54 -22.30 9.04
CA GLY A 335 1.13 -21.41 10.12
C GLY A 335 -0.34 -21.61 10.54
N LEU A 336 -1.25 -21.65 9.57
CA LEU A 336 -2.68 -21.92 9.82
C LEU A 336 -2.91 -23.29 10.45
N LYS A 337 -2.23 -24.33 9.93
CA LYS A 337 -2.33 -25.68 10.47
C LYS A 337 -1.90 -25.74 11.94
N LYS A 338 -0.84 -25.02 12.32
CA LYS A 338 -0.39 -24.92 13.72
C LYS A 338 -1.39 -24.21 14.62
N CYS A 339 -2.17 -23.28 14.09
CA CYS A 339 -3.28 -22.64 14.82
C CYS A 339 -4.54 -23.53 14.92
N GLY A 340 -4.55 -24.73 14.32
CA GLY A 340 -5.76 -25.56 14.23
C GLY A 340 -6.80 -25.02 13.24
N ALA A 341 -6.37 -24.15 12.33
CA ALA A 341 -7.26 -23.36 11.49
C ALA A 341 -7.28 -23.83 10.03
N GLY A 342 -8.47 -23.86 9.43
CA GLY A 342 -8.65 -24.18 8.01
C GLY A 342 -8.21 -23.04 7.07
N ILE A 343 -7.69 -23.41 5.90
CA ILE A 343 -7.25 -22.47 4.84
C ILE A 343 -8.44 -21.63 4.34
N ASN A 344 -9.59 -22.28 4.11
CA ASN A 344 -10.81 -21.65 3.59
C ASN A 344 -11.71 -21.07 4.70
N GLY A 345 -11.17 -20.88 5.90
CA GLY A 345 -11.90 -20.22 6.99
C GLY A 345 -12.20 -18.76 6.66
N LYS A 346 -13.18 -18.18 7.37
CA LYS A 346 -13.48 -16.75 7.28
C LYS A 346 -12.25 -15.93 7.69
N LEU A 347 -12.08 -14.76 7.08
CA LEU A 347 -10.94 -13.90 7.36
C LEU A 347 -10.97 -13.40 8.80
N ASN A 348 -12.17 -13.06 9.30
CA ASN A 348 -12.46 -12.56 10.64
C ASN A 348 -11.33 -11.71 11.23
N LEU A 349 -11.24 -10.45 10.79
CA LEU A 349 -10.19 -9.53 11.25
C LEU A 349 -10.42 -9.01 12.67
N GLY A 350 -11.59 -9.24 13.26
CA GLY A 350 -11.90 -8.80 14.63
C GLY A 350 -11.19 -9.65 15.67
N LEU A 351 -10.63 -8.99 16.70
CA LEU A 351 -10.30 -9.68 17.94
C LEU A 351 -11.59 -9.86 18.76
N PRO A 352 -11.80 -11.00 19.44
CA PRO A 352 -12.89 -11.13 20.39
C PRO A 352 -12.80 -9.97 21.38
N LEU A 353 -13.85 -9.16 21.48
CA LEU A 353 -13.99 -8.24 22.61
C LEU A 353 -13.88 -9.10 23.87
N SER A 354 -12.89 -8.81 24.73
CA SER A 354 -12.76 -9.50 26.00
C SER A 354 -14.09 -9.41 26.78
N PRO A 355 -14.47 -10.44 27.56
CA PRO A 355 -15.82 -10.56 28.06
C PRO A 355 -16.21 -9.42 29.01
N LYS A 356 -17.49 -9.06 28.91
CA LYS A 356 -18.24 -8.14 29.77
C LYS A 356 -17.82 -8.24 31.24
N LYS A 357 -17.72 -7.08 31.90
CA LYS A 357 -17.72 -6.90 33.36
C LYS A 357 -18.67 -7.92 34.00
N GLY A 358 -18.15 -8.62 35.03
CA GLY A 358 -18.80 -9.73 35.71
C GLY A 358 -20.28 -9.48 35.98
N ARG A 359 -21.13 -10.30 35.38
CA ARG A 359 -22.48 -10.52 35.85
C ARG A 359 -22.34 -11.43 37.08
N LYS A 360 -22.41 -10.86 38.28
CA LYS A 360 -22.59 -11.63 39.52
C LYS A 360 -23.77 -12.58 39.27
N ARG A 361 -23.51 -13.88 39.31
CA ARG A 361 -24.55 -14.89 39.52
C ARG A 361 -24.89 -14.81 41.00
N GLU A 362 -26.04 -14.24 41.32
CA GLU A 362 -26.70 -14.51 42.59
C GLU A 362 -27.20 -15.96 42.51
N SER A 363 -26.66 -16.79 43.40
CA SER A 363 -27.14 -18.14 43.65
C SER A 363 -28.23 -18.06 44.70
N ASP A 364 -29.48 -18.22 44.30
CA ASP A 364 -30.56 -18.56 45.21
C ASP A 364 -30.43 -20.04 45.57
N ASN A 365 -30.13 -20.34 46.83
CA ASN A 365 -30.47 -21.63 47.40
C ASN A 365 -31.02 -21.43 48.81
N VAL A 366 -32.23 -21.97 48.99
CA VAL A 366 -33.14 -21.81 50.11
C VAL A 366 -32.90 -22.94 51.12
N SER A 367 -32.68 -22.59 52.38
CA SER A 367 -33.10 -23.40 53.54
C SER A 367 -32.96 -22.59 54.83
N ASP A 368 -34.07 -22.24 55.47
CA ASP A 368 -34.27 -22.49 56.91
C ASP A 368 -35.64 -21.99 57.42
N THR A 369 -36.29 -22.86 58.20
CA THR A 369 -37.53 -22.67 58.98
C THR A 369 -37.23 -22.03 60.38
N PRO A 370 -38.21 -21.77 61.28
CA PRO A 370 -39.03 -20.55 61.32
C PRO A 370 -39.07 -19.77 62.68
N SER A 371 -39.35 -18.45 62.61
CA SER A 371 -40.05 -17.57 63.60
C SER A 371 -39.39 -17.20 64.96
N PRO A 372 -39.83 -16.16 65.75
CA PRO A 372 -40.89 -15.12 65.53
C PRO A 372 -40.58 -13.64 65.96
N LYS A 373 -41.47 -12.72 65.51
CA LYS A 373 -41.98 -11.45 66.14
C LYS A 373 -41.08 -10.21 66.30
N LYS A 374 -41.48 -9.07 65.69
CA LYS A 374 -42.09 -7.89 66.37
C LYS A 374 -42.52 -6.76 65.41
N LYS A 375 -43.51 -6.01 65.90
CA LYS A 375 -44.38 -4.97 65.30
C LYS A 375 -43.64 -3.66 64.95
N ALA A 376 -44.14 -2.90 63.96
CA ALA A 376 -44.96 -1.68 64.17
C ALA A 376 -45.13 -0.77 62.91
N LYS A 377 -46.41 -0.46 62.61
CA LYS A 377 -47.07 0.82 62.22
C LYS A 377 -46.39 1.79 61.23
N LYS A 378 -47.05 2.05 60.08
CA LYS A 378 -47.88 3.24 59.69
C LYS A 378 -47.04 4.52 59.44
N THR A 379 -47.19 5.32 58.38
CA THR A 379 -48.38 5.90 57.71
C THR A 379 -48.03 6.51 56.34
N ALA A 380 -49.06 6.66 55.49
CA ALA A 380 -49.10 7.39 54.21
C ALA A 380 -48.73 8.90 54.35
N VAL A 381 -48.46 9.65 53.27
CA VAL A 381 -49.49 10.40 52.50
C VAL A 381 -48.91 10.99 51.19
N LYS A 382 -49.67 10.75 50.11
CA LYS A 382 -50.06 11.53 48.91
C LYS A 382 -49.13 12.57 48.22
N SER A 383 -49.13 12.44 46.89
CA SER A 383 -48.74 13.35 45.79
C SER A 383 -49.56 14.67 45.76
N PRO A 384 -49.25 15.68 44.90
CA PRO A 384 -49.63 15.62 43.47
C PRO A 384 -48.73 16.35 42.44
N LYS A 385 -49.08 16.11 41.17
CA LYS A 385 -48.51 16.55 39.88
C LYS A 385 -48.65 18.07 39.64
N HIS A 386 -47.80 18.65 38.77
CA HIS A 386 -48.27 19.43 37.60
C HIS A 386 -47.17 19.68 36.54
N ARG A 387 -47.64 19.70 35.29
CA ARG A 387 -47.00 19.90 33.98
C ARG A 387 -47.06 21.38 33.59
N VAL A 388 -46.03 21.95 32.93
CA VAL A 388 -46.09 22.96 31.82
C VAL A 388 -44.68 23.14 31.19
N THR A 389 -44.60 23.16 29.85
CA THR A 389 -43.49 23.57 28.93
C THR A 389 -43.77 24.98 28.36
N PRO A 390 -43.01 25.59 27.41
CA PRO A 390 -41.57 25.64 27.06
C PRO A 390 -41.04 27.10 26.86
N ALA A 391 -39.71 27.33 26.71
CA ALA A 391 -39.16 28.44 25.89
C ALA A 391 -37.62 28.43 25.70
N LYS A 392 -37.22 28.54 24.42
CA LYS A 392 -36.13 29.35 23.79
C LYS A 392 -34.63 29.12 24.13
N THR A 393 -33.89 28.78 23.07
CA THR A 393 -32.43 28.92 22.80
C THR A 393 -31.99 30.40 22.59
N PRO A 394 -30.72 30.77 22.26
CA PRO A 394 -29.41 30.08 22.31
C PRO A 394 -28.27 30.92 22.96
N VAL A 395 -27.18 30.31 23.48
CA VAL A 395 -25.91 31.04 23.73
C VAL A 395 -24.67 30.24 23.31
N LYS A 396 -23.77 30.98 22.68
CA LYS A 396 -22.49 30.66 22.03
C LYS A 396 -21.44 30.05 22.99
N SER A 397 -20.66 29.12 22.45
CA SER A 397 -19.45 28.55 23.07
C SER A 397 -18.21 29.40 22.72
N PRO A 398 -17.29 29.69 23.67
CA PRO A 398 -16.06 30.40 23.36
C PRO A 398 -14.86 29.47 23.08
N ARG A 399 -14.10 29.94 22.10
CA ARG A 399 -12.76 29.58 21.63
C ARG A 399 -11.72 29.58 22.76
N ARG A 400 -10.90 28.54 22.86
CA ARG A 400 -9.71 28.48 23.74
C ARG A 400 -8.43 28.61 22.90
N THR A 401 -7.61 29.60 23.23
CA THR A 401 -6.20 29.76 22.81
C THR A 401 -5.26 29.16 23.86
N PRO A 402 -4.00 28.81 23.51
CA PRO A 402 -3.06 28.15 24.41
C PRO A 402 -2.15 29.15 25.14
N ALA A 403 -1.85 28.85 26.41
CA ALA A 403 -0.90 29.60 27.25
C ALA A 403 0.47 28.92 27.29
N ALA A 404 1.53 29.72 27.08
CA ALA A 404 2.92 29.36 27.22
C ALA A 404 3.40 29.49 28.68
N LYS A 405 4.27 28.57 29.13
CA LYS A 405 5.25 28.80 30.21
C LYS A 405 6.49 27.92 30.00
N SER A 406 7.65 28.55 29.96
CA SER A 406 9.00 27.95 30.02
C SER A 406 9.33 27.44 31.43
N PRO A 407 10.40 26.65 31.59
CA PRO A 407 11.44 27.07 32.54
C PRO A 407 12.88 26.93 32.02
N ALA A 408 13.78 27.48 32.84
CA ALA A 408 15.10 27.99 32.55
C ALA A 408 16.26 26.97 32.57
N ALA A 409 17.42 27.50 32.18
CA ALA A 409 18.70 26.88 31.90
C ALA A 409 19.49 26.37 33.12
N VAL A 410 20.36 25.39 32.88
CA VAL A 410 21.51 25.04 33.72
C VAL A 410 22.78 25.09 32.86
N LYS A 411 23.82 25.77 33.39
CA LYS A 411 25.15 25.99 32.80
C LYS A 411 26.06 24.78 33.04
N SER A 412 26.98 24.50 32.11
CA SER A 412 28.31 23.92 32.40
C SER A 412 29.32 24.32 31.31
N PRO A 413 30.64 24.38 31.62
CA PRO A 413 31.54 25.36 31.01
C PRO A 413 32.46 24.85 29.90
N ARG A 414 33.06 25.81 29.20
CA ARG A 414 34.18 25.67 28.24
C ARG A 414 35.47 25.21 28.93
N GLY A 415 36.22 24.35 28.24
CA GLY A 415 37.63 24.04 28.48
C GLY A 415 38.35 23.82 27.14
N SER A 416 39.52 24.44 27.01
CA SER A 416 40.32 24.67 25.80
C SER A 416 41.22 23.51 25.36
N ALA A 417 41.73 23.64 24.13
CA ALA A 417 42.62 22.75 23.38
C ALA A 417 43.94 22.36 24.06
N SER A 418 44.48 21.20 23.68
CA SER A 418 45.93 20.95 23.54
C SER A 418 46.22 19.78 22.59
N LYS A 419 47.46 19.76 22.10
CA LYS A 419 48.00 19.18 20.86
C LYS A 419 48.76 17.87 21.13
N ALA A 420 48.87 17.04 20.08
CA ALA A 420 49.99 16.13 19.74
C ALA A 420 50.10 14.74 20.44
N LYS A 421 50.04 13.64 19.67
CA LYS A 421 51.19 12.92 19.05
C LYS A 421 50.72 11.60 18.38
N SER A 422 51.26 11.34 17.20
CA SER A 422 51.33 10.05 16.47
C SER A 422 52.20 9.03 17.23
N PRO A 423 52.16 7.70 16.93
CA PRO A 423 52.53 7.07 15.64
C PRO A 423 51.47 6.03 15.17
N GLY A 424 51.33 5.58 13.91
CA GLY A 424 52.27 5.26 12.84
C GLY A 424 52.15 3.76 12.55
N THR A 425 51.57 3.35 11.41
CA THR A 425 52.02 2.22 10.56
C THR A 425 51.05 1.88 9.41
N SER A 426 51.61 2.02 8.19
CA SER A 426 51.45 1.21 6.96
C SER A 426 50.07 0.76 6.44
N SER A 427 49.67 1.35 5.31
CA SER A 427 48.96 0.67 4.21
C SER A 427 49.91 0.47 3.03
N PRO A 428 49.80 -0.62 2.24
CA PRO A 428 50.28 -0.64 0.87
C PRO A 428 49.13 -0.34 -0.11
N ARG A 429 49.46 0.53 -1.07
CA ARG A 429 48.64 1.00 -2.18
C ARG A 429 49.01 0.20 -3.42
N HIS A 430 48.05 -0.48 -4.06
CA HIS A 430 48.23 -1.02 -5.41
C HIS A 430 47.68 -0.06 -6.46
N THR A 431 48.56 0.33 -7.38
CA THR A 431 48.30 1.03 -8.65
C THR A 431 47.74 0.08 -9.71
N PRO A 432 46.93 0.55 -10.67
CA PRO A 432 46.86 -0.06 -11.98
C PRO A 432 47.57 0.80 -13.04
N THR A 433 48.52 0.17 -13.72
CA THR A 433 49.23 0.64 -14.91
C THR A 433 48.35 0.68 -16.15
N ALA A 434 48.57 1.71 -16.98
CA ALA A 434 48.02 1.86 -18.31
C ALA A 434 48.48 0.76 -19.29
N LYS A 435 47.57 0.31 -20.17
CA LYS A 435 47.93 -0.34 -21.45
C LYS A 435 47.09 0.20 -22.61
N LYS A 436 47.78 0.25 -23.75
CA LYS A 436 47.56 1.01 -24.98
C LYS A 436 46.30 0.65 -25.79
N LYS A 437 45.81 1.66 -26.49
CA LYS A 437 44.95 1.60 -27.68
C LYS A 437 45.54 0.70 -28.76
N VAL A 438 44.71 -0.17 -29.35
CA VAL A 438 44.82 -0.59 -30.75
C VAL A 438 43.44 -0.48 -31.39
N SER A 439 43.36 0.37 -32.39
CA SER A 439 42.21 0.60 -33.27
C SER A 439 42.12 -0.49 -34.34
N LYS A 440 40.93 -1.08 -34.53
CA LYS A 440 40.53 -1.67 -35.82
C LYS A 440 39.12 -1.20 -36.18
N GLN A 441 39.07 -0.33 -37.20
CA GLN A 441 37.87 -0.04 -37.97
C GLN A 441 37.42 -1.31 -38.69
N VAL A 442 36.13 -1.63 -38.62
CA VAL A 442 35.46 -2.45 -39.62
C VAL A 442 34.21 -1.69 -40.06
N ARG A 443 34.28 -1.15 -41.28
CA ARG A 443 33.12 -0.70 -42.06
C ARG A 443 32.23 -1.91 -42.30
N LYS A 444 30.93 -1.81 -42.02
CA LYS A 444 29.93 -2.67 -42.65
C LYS A 444 28.94 -1.81 -43.44
N THR A 445 29.01 -2.07 -44.73
CA THR A 445 28.20 -1.60 -45.84
C THR A 445 26.72 -1.94 -45.64
N VAL A 446 25.89 -0.98 -46.01
CA VAL A 446 24.45 -1.13 -46.19
C VAL A 446 24.22 -1.80 -47.55
N THR A 447 23.54 -2.95 -47.57
CA THR A 447 22.95 -3.51 -48.78
C THR A 447 21.46 -3.72 -48.55
N LYS A 448 20.65 -2.99 -49.32
CA LYS A 448 19.22 -3.23 -49.51
C LYS A 448 19.05 -4.53 -50.29
N SER A 449 18.13 -5.39 -49.85
CA SER A 449 17.47 -6.35 -50.73
C SER A 449 15.98 -6.42 -50.39
N SER A 450 15.19 -5.89 -51.31
CA SER A 450 13.78 -6.19 -51.54
C SER A 450 13.58 -7.64 -51.98
N ILE A 451 12.34 -8.13 -51.90
CA ILE A 451 11.68 -9.34 -52.50
C ILE A 451 10.95 -10.08 -51.37
N ALA A 452 9.74 -10.61 -51.51
CA ALA A 452 8.60 -10.39 -52.39
C ALA A 452 7.43 -11.14 -51.72
N THR A 453 6.22 -10.60 -51.87
CA THR A 453 4.96 -11.29 -51.60
C THR A 453 4.82 -12.53 -52.48
N GLN A 454 4.64 -13.70 -51.87
CA GLN A 454 4.09 -14.88 -52.55
C GLN A 454 2.73 -15.24 -51.95
N THR A 455 1.72 -15.02 -52.77
CA THR A 455 0.40 -15.64 -52.74
C THR A 455 0.50 -17.11 -53.16
N SER A 456 -0.40 -17.95 -52.65
CA SER A 456 -0.60 -19.32 -53.11
C SER A 456 -2.08 -19.71 -52.96
N PRO A 457 -2.58 -20.67 -53.75
CA PRO A 457 -3.76 -20.48 -54.59
C PRO A 457 -5.02 -21.17 -54.08
N GLY A 458 -6.15 -20.73 -54.63
CA GLY A 458 -7.48 -21.23 -54.33
C GLY A 458 -7.77 -22.65 -54.81
N LEU A 459 -8.67 -23.30 -54.08
CA LEU A 459 -9.38 -24.51 -54.49
C LEU A 459 -10.78 -24.13 -54.96
N LYS A 460 -11.05 -24.35 -56.25
CA LYS A 460 -12.38 -24.35 -56.85
C LYS A 460 -13.03 -25.72 -56.64
N GLY A 461 -14.25 -25.69 -56.08
CA GLY A 461 -15.44 -26.33 -56.65
C GLY A 461 -15.64 -27.84 -56.46
N LEU A 462 -16.71 -28.20 -55.75
CA LEU A 462 -17.69 -29.16 -56.26
C LEU A 462 -19.08 -28.91 -55.63
N ARG A 463 -20.00 -28.39 -56.43
CA ARG A 463 -21.45 -28.40 -56.20
C ARG A 463 -22.02 -29.44 -57.18
N LYS A 464 -22.72 -30.47 -56.67
CA LYS A 464 -23.69 -31.26 -57.44
C LYS A 464 -24.93 -31.55 -56.58
N SER A 465 -26.03 -30.94 -57.01
CA SER A 465 -27.43 -31.41 -57.04
C SER A 465 -27.86 -32.60 -56.17
N ARG A 466 -28.96 -32.39 -55.42
CA ARG A 466 -30.19 -33.21 -55.56
C ARG A 466 -31.41 -32.53 -54.90
N GLN A 467 -32.35 -32.12 -55.75
CA GLN A 467 -33.79 -32.02 -55.45
C GLN A 467 -34.46 -33.39 -55.69
N SER A 468 -35.72 -33.48 -55.24
CA SER A 468 -36.73 -34.55 -55.39
C SER A 468 -36.71 -35.67 -54.35
N ARG A 469 -37.60 -35.61 -53.35
CA ARG A 469 -39.02 -35.99 -53.45
C ARG A 469 -39.83 -35.28 -52.39
#